data_AF-A0A2E5ZCA5-F1
#
_entry.id   AF-A0A2E5ZCA5-F1
#
_cell.length_a   1.000
_cell.length_b   1.000
_cell.length_c   1.000
_cell.angle_alpha   90.00
_cell.angle_beta   90.00
_cell.angle_gamma   90.00
#
_symmetry.space_group_name_H-M   'P 1'
#
loop_
_entity.id
_entity.type
_entity.pdbx_description
1 polymer ?
#
loop_
_entity_poly.entity_id
_entity_poly.type
_entity_poly.pdbx_seq_one_letter_code
_entity_poly.pdbx_strand_id
1 'polypeptide(L)' 'MDSAEIQYDVFLTKGTGHAIEISSGLRDSDYELVVAVGGDGKVHEVANGIRDSSKRMGIIPMGNGDD' A
#
# COMPACT_ATOMS: atom_id res chain seq x y z
N MET A 1 5.81 1.18 25.87
CA MET A 1 5.03 1.72 24.75
C MET A 1 4.33 0.53 24.14
N ASP A 2 3.01 0.47 24.31
CA ASP A 2 2.15 -0.64 23.88
C ASP A 2 2.42 -0.97 22.42
N SER A 3 3.08 -2.10 22.18
CA SER A 3 3.15 -2.70 20.85
C SER A 3 1.78 -3.30 20.60
N ALA A 4 0.87 -2.52 20.04
CA ALA A 4 -0.36 -3.09 19.48
C ALA A 4 0.06 -4.24 18.55
N GLU A 5 -0.36 -5.47 18.84
CA GLU A 5 -0.15 -6.64 17.98
C GLU A 5 -0.99 -6.47 16.72
N ILE A 6 -0.52 -5.61 15.82
CA ILE A 6 -1.14 -5.39 14.51
C ILE A 6 -0.73 -6.58 13.65
N GLN A 7 -1.70 -7.37 13.20
CA GLN A 7 -1.46 -8.36 12.16
C GLN A 7 -1.28 -7.64 10.83
N TYR A 8 -0.16 -7.92 10.15
CA TYR A 8 0.16 -7.31 8.87
C TYR A 8 0.85 -8.31 7.96
N ASP A 9 0.67 -8.12 6.67
CA ASP A 9 1.38 -8.83 5.62
C ASP A 9 2.18 -7.84 4.76
N VAL A 10 3.36 -8.28 4.31
CA VAL A 10 4.25 -7.46 3.49
C VAL A 10 4.27 -8.00 2.07
N PHE A 11 3.87 -7.14 1.13
CA PHE A 11 3.88 -7.46 -0.29
C PHE A 11 5.00 -6.69 -0.99
N LEU A 12 5.99 -7.41 -1.53
CA LEU A 12 7.11 -6.81 -2.26
C LEU A 12 6.74 -6.56 -3.72
N THR A 13 6.85 -5.30 -4.15
CA THR A 13 6.64 -4.93 -5.56
C THR A 13 7.84 -5.38 -6.41
N LYS A 14 7.62 -5.88 -7.63
CA LYS A 14 8.67 -6.37 -8.53
C LYS A 14 9.03 -5.39 -9.64
N GLY A 15 8.28 -4.30 -9.76
CA GLY A 15 8.42 -3.30 -10.82
C GLY A 15 7.23 -2.35 -10.86
N THR A 16 7.19 -1.52 -11.90
CA THR A 16 6.03 -0.69 -12.27
C THR A 16 4.83 -1.57 -12.61
N GLY A 17 3.63 -1.16 -12.23
CA GLY A 17 2.39 -1.92 -12.35
C GLY A 17 2.13 -2.89 -11.19
N HIS A 18 3.17 -3.41 -10.53
CA HIS A 18 2.94 -4.50 -9.57
C HIS A 18 2.17 -4.04 -8.31
N ALA A 19 2.34 -2.79 -7.88
CA ALA A 19 1.64 -2.28 -6.71
C ALA A 19 0.13 -2.12 -6.95
N ILE A 20 -0.29 -1.76 -8.18
CA ILE A 20 -1.71 -1.68 -8.52
C ILE A 20 -2.33 -3.08 -8.62
N GLU A 21 -1.60 -4.07 -9.15
CA GLU A 21 -2.06 -5.47 -9.21
C GLU A 21 -2.29 -6.05 -7.81
N ILE A 22 -1.30 -5.91 -6.92
CA ILE A 22 -1.42 -6.37 -5.53
C ILE A 22 -2.61 -5.70 -4.85
N SER A 23 -2.64 -4.36 -4.84
CA SER A 23 -3.68 -3.62 -4.12
C SER A 23 -5.10 -3.84 -4.67
N SER A 24 -5.24 -4.08 -5.98
CA SER A 24 -6.52 -4.49 -6.58
C SER A 24 -7.01 -5.82 -6.04
N GLY A 25 -6.10 -6.79 -5.83
CA GLY A 25 -6.42 -8.08 -5.23
C GLY A 25 -6.81 -7.99 -3.75
N LEU A 26 -6.42 -6.91 -3.06
CA LEU A 26 -6.77 -6.69 -1.65
C LEU A 26 -8.15 -6.04 -1.46
N ARG A 27 -8.82 -5.58 -2.52
CA ARG A 27 -10.13 -4.88 -2.42
C ARG A 27 -11.19 -5.73 -1.71
N ASP A 28 -11.22 -7.03 -1.99
CA ASP A 28 -12.21 -7.97 -1.46
C ASP A 28 -11.66 -8.83 -0.30
N SER A 29 -10.46 -8.52 0.18
CA SER A 29 -9.83 -9.21 1.32
C SER A 29 -10.36 -8.70 2.67
N ASP A 30 -9.90 -9.29 3.77
CA ASP A 30 -10.23 -8.83 5.13
C ASP A 30 -9.34 -7.70 5.65
N TYR A 31 -8.33 -7.24 4.88
CA TYR A 31 -7.48 -6.12 5.33
C TYR A 31 -8.29 -4.83 5.42
N GLU A 32 -8.15 -4.07 6.50
CA GLU A 32 -8.83 -2.78 6.66
C GLU A 32 -7.98 -1.59 6.18
N LEU A 33 -6.65 -1.80 6.16
CA LEU A 33 -5.65 -0.79 5.86
C LEU A 33 -4.63 -1.32 4.85
N VAL A 34 -4.44 -0.59 3.77
CA VAL A 34 -3.37 -0.81 2.79
C VAL A 34 -2.36 0.32 2.92
N VAL A 35 -1.11 -0.01 3.22
CA VAL A 35 -0.04 0.98 3.40
C VAL A 35 0.91 0.96 2.20
N ALA A 36 0.97 2.06 1.47
CA ALA A 36 1.96 2.26 0.41
C ALA A 36 3.30 2.67 1.02
N VAL A 37 4.35 1.89 0.78
CA VAL A 37 5.72 2.20 1.22
C VAL A 37 6.56 2.51 -0.02
N GLY A 38 6.98 3.77 -0.19
CA GLY A 38 7.70 4.20 -1.40
C GLY A 38 7.59 5.69 -1.69
N GLY A 39 7.96 6.07 -2.92
CA GLY A 39 7.74 7.40 -3.47
C GLY A 39 6.39 7.55 -4.18
N ASP A 40 6.17 8.69 -4.82
CA ASP A 40 4.87 9.07 -5.42
C ASP A 40 4.33 8.05 -6.42
N GLY A 41 5.21 7.42 -7.22
CA GLY A 41 4.80 6.38 -8.17
C GLY A 41 4.11 5.20 -7.48
N LYS A 42 4.67 4.72 -6.36
CA LYS A 42 4.10 3.59 -5.61
C LYS A 42 2.82 3.98 -4.90
N VAL A 43 2.76 5.19 -4.35
CA VAL A 43 1.54 5.75 -3.75
C VAL A 43 0.43 5.82 -4.80
N HIS A 44 0.72 6.35 -5.99
CA HIS A 44 -0.25 6.47 -7.07
C HIS A 44 -0.79 5.11 -7.53
N GLU A 45 0.08 4.11 -7.65
CA GLU A 45 -0.31 2.74 -8.01
C GLU A 45 -1.24 2.11 -6.97
N VAL A 46 -0.91 2.20 -5.68
CA VAL A 46 -1.74 1.65 -4.60
C VAL A 46 -3.09 2.37 -4.53
N ALA A 47 -3.10 3.70 -4.62
CA ALA A 47 -4.32 4.50 -4.61
C ALA A 47 -5.27 4.12 -5.76
N ASN A 48 -4.71 3.87 -6.96
CA ASN A 48 -5.50 3.40 -8.09
C ASN A 48 -6.04 1.97 -7.86
N GLY A 49 -5.25 1.08 -7.26
CA GLY A 49 -5.67 -0.31 -7.08
C GLY A 49 -6.76 -0.50 -6.04
N ILE A 50 -6.79 0.32 -4.98
CA ILE A 50 -7.89 0.31 -4.01
C ILE A 50 -9.02 1.31 -4.34
N ARG A 51 -8.97 1.99 -5.49
CA ARG A 51 -10.02 2.94 -5.89
C ARG A 51 -11.38 2.23 -5.89
N ASP A 52 -12.43 2.95 -5.46
CA ASP A 52 -13.79 2.43 -5.35
C ASP A 52 -13.90 1.19 -4.43
N SER A 53 -13.02 1.10 -3.42
CA SER A 53 -13.15 0.15 -2.31
C SER A 53 -13.34 0.89 -0.99
N SER A 54 -13.79 0.18 0.05
CA SER A 54 -13.91 0.72 1.41
C SER A 54 -12.57 0.71 2.18
N LYS A 55 -11.47 0.32 1.53
CA LYS A 55 -10.15 0.16 2.16
C LYS A 55 -9.57 1.52 2.53
N ARG A 56 -8.94 1.59 3.69
CA ARG A 56 -8.17 2.77 4.11
C ARG A 56 -6.79 2.71 3.49
N MET A 57 -6.24 3.87 3.17
CA MET A 57 -4.88 3.99 2.65
C MET A 57 -3.98 4.69 3.66
N GLY A 58 -2.82 4.11 3.91
CA GLY A 58 -1.69 4.74 4.59
C GLY A 58 -0.54 4.98 3.62
N ILE A 59 0.31 5.95 3.92
CA ILE A 59 1.54 6.22 3.16
C ILE A 59 2.69 6.26 4.16
N ILE A 60 3.70 5.44 3.91
CA ILE A 60 5.01 5.54 4.55
C ILE A 60 5.96 6.02 3.45
N PRO A 61 6.33 7.31 3.46
CA PRO A 61 7.25 7.82 2.47
C PRO A 61 8.60 7.12 2.65
N MET A 62 9.05 6.45 1.61
CA MET A 62 10.39 5.89 1.53
C MET A 62 11.10 6.57 0.36
N GLY A 63 11.36 7.85 0.55
CA GLY A 63 12.23 8.63 -0.32
C GLY A 63 13.63 8.66 0.24
N ASN A 64 14.63 8.43 -0.61
CA ASN A 64 15.79 9.32 -0.55
C ASN A 64 15.24 10.62 -1.13
N GLY A 65 15.06 11.66 -0.33
CA GLY A 65 14.72 12.97 -0.89
C GLY A 65 15.87 13.44 -1.76
N ASP A 66 15.82 13.14 -3.04
CA ASP A 66 16.68 13.73 -4.07
C ASP A 66 15.75 14.08 -5.24
N ASP A 67 15.85 15.34 -5.63
CA ASP A 67 15.05 16.12 -6.58
C ASP A 67 14.94 15.48 -7.98
#